data_AF-X5VLL5-F1
#
_entry.id   AF-X5VLL5-F1
#
_cell.length_a   1.000
_cell.length_b   1.000
_cell.length_c   1.000
_cell.angle_alpha   90.00
_cell.angle_beta   90.00
_cell.angle_gamma   90.00
#
_symmetry.space_group_name_H-M   'P 1'
#
loop_
_entity.id
_entity.type
_entity.pdbx_description
1 polymer ?
#
loop_
_entity_poly.entity_id
_entity_poly.type
_entity_poly.pdbx_seq_one_letter_code
_entity_poly.pdbx_strand_id
1 'polypeptide(L)'
;MPIREAETNFVNLPEKEQEEIRDEIAQKPPQQETDPATLHNKTRHVPLIARGVATRPSFMQALQEWEGYVTAISDETFTALLIDVTAGSSTEEEEVELLLDDLSQGDLELLKLGAIFRWVIGYLRDPNGSKRRVSQIVFRRLPAWTKMDLLSARQRAQDLKSALVWED
;
A
#
# COMPACT_ATOMS: atom_id res chain seq x y z
N MET A 1 22.50 -37.51 -32.32
CA MET A 1 21.69 -38.17 -33.37
C MET A 1 20.40 -37.39 -33.56
N PRO A 2 20.12 -36.82 -34.74
CA PRO A 2 18.78 -36.35 -35.10
C PRO A 2 18.18 -37.22 -36.21
N ILE A 3 16.90 -37.61 -36.06
CA ILE A 3 16.15 -38.32 -37.12
C ILE A 3 15.30 -37.29 -37.85
N ARG A 4 15.42 -37.33 -39.17
CA ARG A 4 14.86 -36.43 -40.18
C ARG A 4 13.38 -36.72 -40.46
N GLU A 5 12.65 -35.65 -40.74
CA GLU A 5 11.31 -35.65 -41.33
C GLU A 5 11.38 -36.10 -42.80
N ALA A 6 10.33 -36.76 -43.28
CA ALA A 6 10.14 -37.12 -44.67
C ALA A 6 8.88 -36.45 -45.22
N GLU A 7 9.06 -35.45 -46.07
CA GLU A 7 8.18 -35.15 -47.20
C GLU A 7 8.42 -36.26 -48.26
N THR A 8 7.56 -36.62 -49.22
CA THR A 8 6.58 -35.90 -50.04
C THR A 8 5.81 -36.98 -50.85
N ASN A 9 4.57 -36.73 -51.30
CA ASN A 9 4.27 -36.68 -52.75
C ASN A 9 2.78 -36.50 -53.06
N PHE A 10 2.55 -35.52 -53.93
CA PHE A 10 1.29 -35.14 -54.57
C PHE A 10 0.90 -36.10 -55.70
N VAL A 11 -0.41 -36.23 -55.96
CA VAL A 11 -0.91 -36.41 -57.34
C VAL A 11 -2.04 -35.43 -57.61
N ASN A 12 -1.89 -34.82 -58.77
CA ASN A 12 -2.57 -33.71 -59.41
C ASN A 12 -3.85 -34.22 -60.12
N LEU A 13 -4.99 -33.53 -60.01
CA LEU A 13 -6.16 -33.76 -60.90
C LEU A 13 -6.60 -32.45 -61.58
N PRO A 14 -7.05 -32.51 -62.85
CA PRO A 14 -7.03 -31.40 -63.82
C PRO A 14 -8.12 -30.32 -63.64
N GLU A 15 -7.80 -29.08 -64.05
CA GLU A 15 -8.59 -27.84 -63.90
C GLU A 15 -10.00 -27.82 -64.54
N LYS A 16 -10.34 -28.77 -65.41
CA LYS A 16 -11.62 -28.75 -66.12
C LYS A 16 -12.82 -29.30 -65.34
N GLU A 17 -12.59 -29.91 -64.19
CA GLU A 17 -13.67 -30.35 -63.28
C GLU A 17 -13.97 -29.31 -62.18
N GLN A 18 -13.21 -28.20 -62.11
CA GLN A 18 -13.37 -27.18 -61.07
C GLN A 18 -14.40 -26.06 -61.42
N GLU A 19 -14.90 -26.01 -62.66
CA GLU A 19 -15.84 -24.95 -63.12
C GLU A 19 -17.31 -25.37 -63.18
N GLU A 20 -17.65 -26.67 -63.24
CA GLU A 20 -19.06 -27.12 -63.25
C GLU A 20 -19.71 -27.16 -61.86
N ILE A 21 -18.92 -27.10 -60.78
CA ILE A 21 -19.41 -27.15 -59.39
C ILE A 21 -19.81 -25.74 -58.88
N ARG A 22 -19.54 -24.67 -59.64
CA ARG A 22 -19.75 -23.28 -59.20
C ARG A 22 -21.20 -22.77 -59.32
N ASP A 23 -22.06 -23.39 -60.10
CA ASP A 23 -23.40 -22.85 -60.37
C ASP A 23 -24.56 -23.54 -59.60
N GLU A 24 -24.27 -24.56 -58.78
CA GLU A 24 -25.29 -25.31 -58.02
C GLU A 24 -25.26 -25.04 -56.50
N ILE A 25 -24.64 -23.91 -56.07
CA ILE A 25 -24.57 -23.48 -54.66
C ILE A 25 -25.62 -22.40 -54.31
N ALA A 26 -26.49 -22.01 -55.25
CA ALA A 26 -27.42 -20.90 -55.06
C ALA A 26 -28.89 -21.31 -55.03
N GLN A 27 -29.29 -22.25 -54.15
CA GLN A 27 -30.60 -22.26 -53.48
C GLN A 27 -30.81 -23.54 -52.64
N LYS A 28 -30.96 -23.34 -51.32
CA LYS A 28 -31.70 -24.16 -50.32
C LYS A 28 -30.80 -24.71 -49.17
N PRO A 29 -31.13 -24.41 -47.90
CA PRO A 29 -30.30 -24.77 -46.75
C PRO A 29 -30.39 -26.27 -46.42
N PRO A 30 -29.29 -26.92 -45.97
CA PRO A 30 -29.31 -28.32 -45.60
C PRO A 30 -29.92 -28.52 -44.21
N GLN A 31 -30.89 -29.43 -44.16
CA GLN A 31 -31.33 -30.11 -42.94
C GLN A 31 -30.26 -31.14 -42.54
N GLN A 32 -29.95 -31.25 -41.25
CA GLN A 32 -29.17 -32.35 -40.67
C GLN A 32 -29.97 -32.99 -39.51
N GLU A 33 -30.45 -34.19 -39.75
CA GLU A 33 -30.73 -35.28 -38.80
C GLU A 33 -29.89 -36.45 -39.34
N THR A 34 -29.19 -37.33 -38.63
CA THR A 34 -28.87 -37.74 -37.24
C THR A 34 -27.55 -38.56 -37.41
N ASP A 35 -26.65 -38.85 -36.47
CA ASP A 35 -26.75 -39.50 -35.15
C ASP A 35 -25.29 -39.76 -34.64
N PRO A 36 -25.00 -40.48 -33.53
CA PRO A 36 -24.74 -39.95 -32.20
C PRO A 36 -23.32 -40.29 -31.68
N ALA A 37 -22.50 -39.32 -31.30
CA ALA A 37 -21.40 -39.50 -30.33
C ALA A 37 -20.60 -38.21 -30.12
N THR A 38 -21.09 -37.27 -29.31
CA THR A 38 -20.18 -36.32 -28.64
C THR A 38 -20.81 -35.84 -27.33
N LEU A 39 -20.60 -36.61 -26.26
CA LEU A 39 -20.70 -36.08 -24.89
C LEU A 39 -19.53 -35.12 -24.68
N HIS A 40 -19.71 -33.87 -25.08
CA HIS A 40 -18.78 -32.80 -24.76
C HIS A 40 -18.96 -32.45 -23.28
N ASN A 41 -18.23 -33.15 -22.41
CA ASN A 41 -18.20 -32.84 -20.99
C ASN A 41 -17.45 -31.51 -20.80
N LYS A 42 -18.18 -30.40 -20.87
CA LYS A 42 -17.70 -29.09 -20.40
C LYS A 42 -17.48 -29.21 -18.90
N THR A 43 -16.25 -29.53 -18.51
CA THR A 43 -15.80 -29.38 -17.13
C THR A 43 -16.07 -27.94 -16.72
N ARG A 44 -17.13 -27.75 -15.93
CA ARG A 44 -17.41 -26.46 -15.29
C ARG A 44 -16.26 -26.24 -14.30
N HIS A 45 -15.35 -25.34 -14.63
CA HIS A 45 -14.41 -24.80 -13.65
C HIS A 45 -15.26 -24.07 -12.60
N VAL A 46 -15.57 -24.75 -11.51
CA VAL A 46 -16.07 -24.09 -10.31
C VAL A 46 -14.90 -23.24 -9.82
N PRO A 47 -14.99 -21.90 -9.75
CA PRO A 47 -13.92 -21.12 -9.17
C PRO A 47 -13.78 -21.60 -7.72
N LEU A 48 -12.60 -22.12 -7.39
CA LEU A 48 -12.24 -22.35 -6.01
C LEU A 48 -12.14 -20.95 -5.40
N ILE A 49 -13.21 -20.46 -4.79
CA ILE A 49 -13.14 -19.29 -3.92
C ILE A 49 -12.27 -19.74 -2.75
N ALA A 50 -10.97 -19.47 -2.85
CA ALA A 50 -10.07 -19.59 -1.75
C ALA A 50 -10.65 -18.73 -0.63
N ARG A 51 -11.24 -19.38 0.38
CA ARG A 51 -11.59 -18.73 1.64
C ARG A 51 -10.28 -18.09 2.11
N GLY A 52 -10.20 -16.76 2.03
CA GLY A 52 -9.03 -16.02 2.49
C GLY A 52 -8.71 -16.51 3.90
N VAL A 53 -7.53 -17.11 4.08
CA VAL A 53 -7.02 -17.38 5.42
C VAL A 53 -6.98 -16.01 6.09
N ALA A 54 -7.77 -15.83 7.15
CA ALA A 54 -7.79 -14.59 7.89
C ALA A 54 -6.38 -14.36 8.45
N THR A 55 -5.57 -13.56 7.76
CA THR A 55 -4.25 -13.15 8.20
C THR A 55 -4.46 -12.24 9.39
N ARG A 56 -4.07 -12.68 10.59
CA ARG A 56 -4.07 -11.82 11.76
C ARG A 56 -3.20 -10.61 11.46
N PRO A 57 -3.67 -9.37 11.69
CA PRO A 57 -2.83 -8.20 11.48
C PRO A 57 -1.63 -8.25 12.42
N SER A 58 -0.50 -7.70 11.97
CA SER A 58 0.59 -7.39 12.89
C SER A 58 0.12 -6.35 13.91
N PHE A 59 0.61 -6.46 15.14
CA PHE A 59 0.34 -5.45 16.17
C PHE A 59 1.60 -5.14 16.97
N MET A 60 1.70 -3.89 17.41
CA MET A 60 2.76 -3.43 18.27
C MET A 60 2.28 -3.39 19.73
N GLN A 61 3.07 -3.99 20.62
CA GLN A 61 2.97 -3.80 22.06
C GLN A 61 4.06 -2.82 22.49
N ALA A 62 3.68 -1.59 22.83
CA ALA A 62 4.60 -0.59 23.34
C ALA A 62 5.18 -1.01 24.70
N LEU A 63 6.46 -0.72 24.89
CA LEU A 63 7.16 -0.85 26.18
C LEU A 63 7.52 0.52 26.74
N GLN A 64 7.83 1.46 25.84
CA GLN A 64 8.21 2.81 26.15
C GLN A 64 7.76 3.70 24.99
N GLU A 65 7.25 4.88 25.32
CA GLU A 65 6.73 5.87 24.38
C GLU A 65 7.17 7.27 24.79
N TRP A 66 7.58 8.05 23.80
CA TRP A 66 7.79 9.48 23.91
C TRP A 66 6.92 10.20 22.88
N GLU A 67 6.49 11.40 23.24
CA GLU A 67 5.98 12.39 22.30
C GLU A 67 7.05 13.48 22.16
N GLY A 68 7.34 13.86 20.92
CA GLY A 68 8.39 14.84 20.66
C GLY A 68 8.04 15.78 19.53
N TYR A 69 8.84 16.85 19.42
CA TYR A 69 8.80 17.76 18.29
C TYR A 69 10.18 18.12 17.80
N VAL A 70 10.28 18.36 16.49
CA VAL A 70 11.56 18.60 15.81
C VAL A 70 12.06 20.02 16.10
N THR A 71 13.30 20.15 16.55
CA THR A 71 13.96 21.42 16.87
C THR A 71 15.05 21.80 15.87
N ALA A 72 15.68 20.83 15.20
CA ALA A 72 16.65 21.05 14.13
C ALA A 72 16.61 19.91 13.11
N ILE A 73 17.03 20.18 11.87
CA ILE A 73 17.14 19.18 10.79
C ILE A 73 18.48 19.38 10.09
N SER A 74 19.20 18.29 9.91
CA SER A 74 20.47 18.17 9.20
C SER A 74 20.29 17.26 7.97
N ASP A 75 21.38 16.95 7.27
CA ASP A 75 21.34 16.13 6.05
C ASP A 75 20.98 14.65 6.35
N GLU A 76 21.41 14.11 7.49
CA GLU A 76 21.24 12.69 7.86
C GLU A 76 20.47 12.50 9.17
N THR A 77 20.35 13.56 9.98
CA THR A 77 19.71 13.52 11.31
C THR A 77 18.69 14.63 11.50
N PHE A 78 17.84 14.47 12.51
CA PHE A 78 17.05 15.56 13.07
C PHE A 78 17.16 15.55 14.61
N THR A 79 17.12 16.74 15.20
CA THR A 79 17.11 16.92 16.66
C THR A 79 15.68 17.15 17.12
N ALA A 80 15.34 16.62 18.30
CA ALA A 80 14.02 16.77 18.90
C ALA A 80 14.10 16.90 20.42
N LEU A 81 13.09 17.57 20.98
CA LEU A 81 12.80 17.53 22.42
C LEU A 81 11.67 16.54 22.68
N LEU A 82 11.79 15.77 23.77
CA LEU A 82 10.92 14.65 24.10
C LEU A 82 10.24 14.81 25.47
N ILE A 83 9.02 14.29 25.56
CA ILE A 83 8.26 14.07 26.78
C ILE A 83 8.01 12.56 26.91
N ASP A 84 8.33 11.99 28.07
CA ASP A 84 8.04 10.58 28.37
C ASP A 84 6.54 10.37 28.64
N VAL A 85 5.86 9.75 27.69
CA VAL A 85 4.42 9.45 27.75
C VAL A 85 4.15 8.24 28.64
N THR A 86 5.11 7.32 28.76
CA THR A 86 4.97 6.10 29.57
C THR A 86 5.07 6.41 31.06
N ALA A 87 5.95 7.33 31.45
CA ALA A 87 6.06 7.86 32.80
C ALA A 87 4.95 8.87 33.15
N GLY A 88 4.18 9.33 32.16
CA GLY A 88 3.17 10.37 32.34
C GLY A 88 3.78 11.75 32.65
N SER A 89 5.00 12.01 32.15
CA SER A 89 5.61 13.32 32.29
C SER A 89 4.84 14.36 31.45
N SER A 90 4.96 15.62 31.87
CA SER A 90 4.41 16.79 31.17
C SER A 90 5.47 17.82 30.80
N THR A 91 6.73 17.54 31.16
CA THR A 91 7.86 18.43 30.92
C THR A 91 8.78 17.78 29.89
N GLU A 92 9.32 18.60 29.01
CA GLU A 92 10.37 18.19 28.08
C GLU A 92 11.66 17.99 28.87
N GLU A 93 12.10 16.75 29.00
CA GLU A 93 13.23 16.39 29.87
C GLU A 93 14.48 16.02 29.06
N GLU A 94 14.33 15.70 27.78
CA GLU A 94 15.39 15.10 26.97
C GLU A 94 15.47 15.72 25.56
N GLU A 95 16.71 16.01 25.13
CA GLU A 95 17.05 16.33 23.74
C GLU A 95 17.72 15.11 23.08
N VAL A 96 17.28 14.75 21.88
CA VAL A 96 17.80 13.60 21.14
C VAL A 96 18.11 13.94 19.69
N GLU A 97 19.12 13.28 19.13
CA GLU A 97 19.40 13.25 17.71
C GLU A 97 18.98 11.89 17.13
N LEU A 98 18.18 11.90 16.06
CA LEU A 98 17.60 10.71 15.42
C LEU A 98 17.95 10.68 13.93
N LEU A 99 18.17 9.49 13.38
CA LEU A 99 18.53 9.30 11.97
C LEU A 99 17.32 9.47 11.06
N LEU A 100 17.51 10.10 9.91
CA LEU A 100 16.47 10.19 8.87
C LEU A 100 16.12 8.80 8.30
N ASP A 101 17.09 7.88 8.28
CA ASP A 101 16.92 6.50 7.82
C ASP A 101 16.01 5.65 8.73
N ASP A 102 15.76 6.09 9.97
CA ASP A 102 14.79 5.43 10.87
C ASP A 102 13.34 5.81 10.52
N LEU A 103 13.13 6.78 9.62
CA LEU A 103 11.81 7.24 9.20
C LEU A 103 11.30 6.45 8.00
N SER A 104 10.00 6.16 7.99
CA SER A 104 9.36 5.69 6.77
C SER A 104 9.32 6.81 5.73
N GLN A 105 9.25 6.46 4.44
CA GLN A 105 9.15 7.46 3.37
C GLN A 105 7.99 8.45 3.61
N GLY A 106 6.84 7.96 4.09
CA GLY A 106 5.68 8.79 4.36
C GLY A 106 5.79 9.67 5.61
N ASP A 107 6.70 9.33 6.52
CA ASP A 107 7.06 10.15 7.68
C ASP A 107 8.11 11.21 7.33
N LEU A 108 9.05 10.86 6.45
CA LEU A 108 10.07 11.78 5.94
C LEU A 108 9.43 12.97 5.21
N GLU A 109 8.32 12.76 4.50
CA GLU A 109 7.51 13.83 3.89
C GLU A 109 6.86 14.79 4.91
N LEU A 110 6.71 14.36 6.16
CA LEU A 110 6.12 15.15 7.25
C LEU A 110 7.18 15.85 8.10
N LEU A 111 8.46 15.53 7.91
CA LEU A 111 9.58 16.08 8.66
C LEU A 111 9.73 17.57 8.36
N LYS A 112 9.56 18.39 9.40
CA LYS A 112 9.80 19.84 9.40
C LYS A 112 9.97 20.33 10.82
N LEU A 113 10.56 21.50 10.99
CA LEU A 113 10.65 22.16 12.30
C LEU A 113 9.27 22.26 12.97
N GLY A 114 9.21 21.90 14.25
CA GLY A 114 7.99 21.86 15.05
C GLY A 114 7.02 20.71 14.71
N ALA A 115 7.35 19.81 13.78
CA ALA A 115 6.51 18.64 13.52
C ALA A 115 6.48 17.72 14.75
N ILE A 116 5.28 17.29 15.13
CA ILE A 116 5.06 16.41 16.29
C ILE A 116 5.09 14.96 15.84
N PHE A 117 5.76 14.11 16.61
CA PHE A 117 5.82 12.67 16.37
C PHE A 117 5.67 11.88 17.67
N ARG A 118 5.38 10.58 17.52
CA ARG A 118 5.59 9.59 18.58
C ARG A 118 6.78 8.72 18.27
N TRP A 119 7.59 8.47 19.29
CA TRP A 119 8.65 7.48 19.25
C TRP A 119 8.31 6.35 20.20
N VAL A 120 8.22 5.13 19.66
CA VAL A 120 7.78 3.94 20.40
C VAL A 120 8.87 2.89 20.33
N ILE A 121 9.28 2.37 21.49
CA ILE A 121 10.07 1.15 21.59
C ILE A 121 9.14 0.05 22.09
N GLY A 122 9.09 -1.07 21.34
CA GLY A 122 8.08 -2.09 21.60
C GLY A 122 8.40 -3.46 21.01
N TYR A 123 7.47 -4.37 21.19
CA TYR A 123 7.47 -5.66 20.52
C TYR A 123 6.46 -5.67 19.37
N LEU A 124 6.95 -5.90 18.16
CA LEU A 124 6.11 -6.14 16.99
C LEU A 124 5.90 -7.65 16.84
N ARG A 125 4.62 -8.05 16.74
CA ARG A 125 4.25 -9.43 16.44
C ARG A 125 3.75 -9.54 15.02
N ASP A 126 4.39 -10.41 14.26
CA ASP A 126 3.97 -10.73 12.89
C ASP A 126 2.76 -11.67 12.89
N PRO A 127 2.00 -11.72 11.77
CA PRO A 127 0.90 -12.67 11.60
C PRO A 127 1.32 -14.14 11.84
N ASN A 128 2.59 -14.45 11.55
CA ASN A 128 3.18 -15.79 11.68
C ASN A 128 3.61 -16.13 13.12
N GLY A 129 3.42 -15.22 14.08
CA GLY A 129 3.75 -15.43 15.50
C GLY A 129 5.16 -15.00 15.91
N SER A 130 6.03 -14.65 14.96
CA SER A 130 7.35 -14.07 15.24
C SER A 130 7.23 -12.79 16.06
N LYS A 131 8.14 -12.62 17.02
CA LYS A 131 8.21 -11.46 17.91
C LYS A 131 9.59 -10.82 17.77
N ARG A 132 9.64 -9.53 17.44
CA ARG A 132 10.89 -8.75 17.39
C ARG A 132 10.77 -7.47 18.19
N ARG A 133 11.88 -7.00 18.76
CA ARG A 133 11.97 -5.67 19.37
C ARG A 133 12.17 -4.65 18.25
N VAL A 134 11.43 -3.56 18.29
CA VAL A 134 11.48 -2.49 17.29
C VAL A 134 11.49 -1.13 17.96
N SER A 135 12.10 -0.17 17.28
CA SER A 135 12.02 1.26 17.51
C SER A 135 11.26 1.84 16.33
N GLN A 136 10.21 2.63 16.56
CA GLN A 136 9.39 3.20 15.50
C GLN A 136 9.07 4.66 15.78
N ILE A 137 9.30 5.51 14.79
CA ILE A 137 8.91 6.93 14.81
C ILE A 137 7.72 7.10 13.85
N VAL A 138 6.68 7.81 14.30
CA VAL A 138 5.49 8.09 13.49
C VAL A 138 5.11 9.56 13.65
N PHE A 139 5.09 10.30 12.54
CA PHE A 139 4.75 11.72 12.52
C PHE A 139 3.24 11.94 12.49
N ARG A 140 2.76 12.95 13.24
CA ARG A 140 1.36 13.33 13.27
C ARG A 140 1.00 14.12 12.01
N ARG A 141 -0.05 13.67 11.32
CA ARG A 141 -0.69 14.42 10.24
C ARG A 141 -1.65 15.44 10.87
N LEU A 142 -1.10 16.59 11.27
CA LEU A 142 -1.92 17.69 11.75
C LEU A 142 -2.57 18.42 10.57
N PRO A 143 -3.83 18.89 10.71
CA PRO A 143 -4.44 19.73 9.69
C PRO A 143 -3.58 20.97 9.45
N ALA A 144 -3.47 21.36 8.18
CA ALA A 144 -2.70 22.54 7.81
C ALA A 144 -3.33 23.78 8.46
N TRP A 145 -2.53 24.54 9.20
CA TRP A 145 -2.98 25.82 9.75
C TRP A 145 -3.22 26.80 8.61
N THR A 146 -4.41 27.39 8.57
CA THR A 146 -4.73 28.43 7.60
C THR A 146 -4.22 29.79 8.10
N LYS A 147 -4.13 30.77 7.19
CA LYS A 147 -3.83 32.15 7.59
C LYS A 147 -4.83 32.68 8.64
N MET A 148 -6.10 32.26 8.53
CA MET A 148 -7.14 32.65 9.47
C MET A 148 -6.92 32.06 10.87
N ASP A 149 -6.45 30.81 10.96
CA ASP A 149 -6.14 30.18 12.24
C ASP A 149 -5.00 30.92 12.95
N LEU A 150 -3.96 31.30 12.19
CA LEU A 150 -2.81 32.04 12.71
C LEU A 150 -3.20 33.44 13.19
N LEU A 151 -4.02 34.17 12.41
CA LEU A 151 -4.55 35.47 12.80
C LEU A 151 -5.40 35.38 14.07
N SER A 152 -6.28 34.38 14.14
CA SER A 152 -7.14 34.15 15.30
C SER A 152 -6.34 33.75 16.54
N ALA A 153 -5.27 32.96 16.39
CA ALA A 153 -4.37 32.63 17.48
C ALA A 153 -3.60 33.86 17.99
N ARG A 154 -3.11 34.72 17.08
CA ARG A 154 -2.43 35.96 17.42
C ARG A 154 -3.34 36.93 18.18
N GLN A 155 -4.58 37.09 17.70
CA GLN A 155 -5.56 37.95 18.37
C GLN A 155 -5.84 37.45 19.79
N ARG A 156 -6.11 36.14 19.96
CA ARG A 156 -6.31 35.53 21.30
C ARG A 156 -5.12 35.75 22.23
N ALA A 157 -3.90 35.64 21.72
CA ALA A 157 -2.70 35.90 22.52
C ALA A 157 -2.58 37.38 22.93
N GLN A 158 -2.96 38.32 22.05
CA GLN A 158 -2.99 39.74 22.36
C GLN A 158 -4.06 40.08 23.40
N ASP A 159 -5.25 39.49 23.26
CA ASP A 159 -6.35 39.66 24.21
C ASP A 159 -5.92 39.17 25.61
N LEU A 160 -5.32 37.97 25.69
CA LEU A 160 -4.79 37.42 26.94
C LEU A 160 -3.71 38.33 27.55
N LYS A 161 -2.76 38.80 26.73
CA LYS A 161 -1.70 39.72 27.18
C LYS A 161 -2.29 41.01 27.75
N SER A 162 -3.33 41.55 27.13
CA SER A 162 -3.98 42.79 27.59
C SER A 162 -4.80 42.61 28.86
N ALA A 163 -5.30 41.39 29.12
CA ALA A 163 -6.10 41.06 30.30
C ALA A 163 -5.24 40.73 31.53
N LEU A 164 -3.94 40.45 31.36
CA LEU A 164 -3.02 40.21 32.47
C LEU A 164 -2.70 41.55 33.18
N VAL A 165 -3.26 41.75 34.37
CA VAL A 165 -2.84 42.77 35.33
C VAL A 165 -1.74 42.16 36.18
N TRP A 166 -0.52 42.67 36.05
CA TRP A 166 0.59 42.32 36.94
C TRP A 166 0.54 43.25 38.15
N GLU A 167 0.37 42.71 39.35
CA GLU A 167 0.64 43.47 40.58
C GLU A 167 2.16 43.55 40.77
N ASP A 168 2.66 44.78 40.92
CA ASP A 168 4.07 45.11 41.23
C ASP A 168 4.46 44.70 42.66
#